data_AF-A0A2V9KKH2-F1
#
_entry.id   AF-A0A2V9KKH2-F1
#
_cell.length_a   1.000
_cell.length_b   1.000
_cell.length_c   1.000
_cell.angle_alpha   90.00
_cell.angle_beta   90.00
_cell.angle_gamma   90.00
#
_symmetry.space_group_name_H-M   'P 1'
#
loop_
_entity.id
_entity.type
_entity.pdbx_description
1 polymer ?
#
loop_
_entity_poly.entity_id
_entity_poly.type
_entity_poly.pdbx_seq_one_letter_code
_entity_poly.pdbx_strand_id
1 'polypeptide(L)'
;MSSQEILHTTEAFDITEEAQSPASDPATELAESAEALLSADLAALPAGSHHEGEIVQGTIVKVTDTDVLVDVGLKSEGVVPLGEFKSQDGTLTVAPGDVVALWVERFDEQEGAIRLSRQKAAE
;
A
#
# COMPACT_ATOMS: atom_id res chain seq x y z
N MET A 1 -73.29 -9.37 -36.70
CA MET A 1 -73.67 -10.32 -37.77
C MET A 1 -72.69 -10.14 -38.91
N SER A 2 -71.83 -11.12 -39.12
CA SER A 2 -70.98 -11.43 -40.29
C SER A 2 -69.66 -11.98 -39.73
N SER A 3 -69.39 -13.28 -39.80
CA SER A 3 -68.98 -14.00 -41.04
C SER A 3 -67.60 -13.48 -41.45
N GLN A 4 -66.52 -14.23 -41.63
CA GLN A 4 -66.19 -15.65 -41.81
C GLN A 4 -64.73 -15.80 -41.30
N GLU A 5 -64.24 -16.94 -40.81
CA GLU A 5 -63.71 -18.05 -41.61
C GLU A 5 -62.83 -17.53 -42.78
N ILE A 6 -61.55 -17.91 -42.93
CA ILE A 6 -61.13 -18.91 -43.93
C ILE A 6 -59.58 -19.01 -43.94
N LEU A 7 -59.11 -20.21 -43.57
CA LEU A 7 -58.11 -21.09 -44.20
C LEU A 7 -56.59 -20.78 -44.35
N HIS A 8 -55.85 -21.84 -43.95
CA HIS A 8 -54.66 -22.47 -44.57
C HIS A 8 -53.29 -21.80 -44.40
N THR A 9 -52.42 -22.37 -43.55
CA THR A 9 -51.47 -23.50 -43.81
C THR A 9 -50.12 -23.00 -44.34
N THR A 10 -49.09 -23.09 -43.50
CA THR A 10 -47.96 -24.02 -43.68
C THR A 10 -46.77 -23.54 -42.86
N GLU A 11 -46.15 -24.51 -42.18
CA GLU A 11 -44.78 -24.52 -41.66
C GLU A 11 -44.43 -23.54 -40.53
N ALA A 12 -44.70 -23.98 -39.29
CA ALA A 12 -43.94 -23.55 -38.14
C ALA A 12 -42.89 -24.62 -37.82
N PHE A 13 -41.65 -24.24 -38.16
CA PHE A 13 -40.39 -24.85 -37.75
C PHE A 13 -40.31 -24.95 -36.21
N ASP A 14 -39.65 -26.02 -35.79
CA ASP A 14 -39.08 -26.27 -34.46
C ASP A 14 -38.49 -25.00 -33.82
N ILE A 15 -38.88 -24.66 -32.59
CA ILE A 15 -37.97 -24.52 -31.45
C ILE A 15 -38.73 -24.16 -30.15
N THR A 16 -38.35 -24.93 -29.14
CA THR A 16 -38.68 -24.95 -27.72
C THR A 16 -38.84 -23.60 -27.02
N GLU A 17 -40.05 -23.39 -26.50
CA GLU A 17 -40.43 -23.16 -25.10
C GLU A 17 -39.56 -22.26 -24.19
N GLU A 18 -40.26 -21.21 -23.73
CA GLU A 18 -40.21 -20.49 -22.46
C GLU A 18 -39.04 -19.55 -22.11
N ALA A 19 -39.37 -18.26 -22.28
CA ALA A 19 -38.78 -17.17 -21.55
C ALA A 19 -39.40 -17.03 -20.13
N GLN A 20 -38.51 -17.04 -19.15
CA GLN A 20 -38.39 -16.08 -18.04
C GLN A 20 -39.30 -16.11 -16.77
N SER A 21 -38.60 -16.38 -15.65
CA SER A 21 -38.64 -15.70 -14.32
C SER A 21 -39.44 -16.38 -13.19
N PRO A 22 -39.16 -16.14 -11.87
CA PRO A 22 -37.93 -15.67 -11.19
C PRO A 22 -37.56 -16.43 -9.86
N ALA A 23 -36.30 -16.27 -9.44
CA ALA A 23 -35.73 -16.26 -8.08
C ALA A 23 -36.17 -17.28 -6.98
N SER A 24 -35.22 -18.12 -6.56
CA SER A 24 -34.83 -18.37 -5.15
C SER A 24 -33.52 -19.18 -5.12
N ASP A 25 -32.52 -18.68 -4.40
CA ASP A 25 -31.18 -19.25 -4.14
C ASP A 25 -31.19 -20.70 -3.59
N PRO A 26 -30.12 -21.49 -3.80
CA PRO A 26 -28.98 -21.42 -2.89
C PRO A 26 -27.60 -21.50 -3.61
N ALA A 27 -26.65 -20.77 -3.04
CA ALA A 27 -25.23 -20.83 -3.34
C ALA A 27 -24.62 -22.21 -3.00
N THR A 28 -23.38 -22.43 -3.46
CA THR A 28 -22.47 -23.58 -3.23
C THR A 28 -22.65 -24.64 -4.33
N GLU A 29 -21.71 -24.95 -5.24
CA GLU A 29 -20.45 -25.67 -4.99
C GLU A 29 -19.54 -25.70 -6.26
N LEU A 30 -19.10 -24.56 -6.81
CA LEU A 30 -18.07 -24.56 -7.89
C LEU A 30 -16.92 -23.57 -7.69
N ALA A 31 -16.79 -23.00 -6.50
CA ALA A 31 -15.69 -22.07 -6.18
C ALA A 31 -14.39 -22.77 -5.73
N GLU A 32 -14.39 -24.09 -5.50
CA GLU A 32 -13.26 -24.76 -4.83
C GLU A 32 -12.06 -25.12 -5.73
N SER A 33 -12.12 -24.87 -7.04
CA SER A 33 -10.99 -25.16 -7.95
C SER A 33 -10.17 -23.92 -8.36
N ALA A 34 -10.53 -22.72 -7.92
CA ALA A 34 -9.75 -21.51 -8.15
C ALA A 34 -8.90 -21.08 -6.94
N GLU A 35 -9.25 -21.54 -5.73
CA GLU A 35 -8.61 -21.08 -4.48
C GLU A 35 -7.33 -21.85 -4.12
N ALA A 36 -7.17 -23.09 -4.63
CA ALA A 36 -6.05 -23.95 -4.26
C ALA A 36 -4.72 -23.61 -4.98
N LEU A 37 -4.75 -22.93 -6.13
CA LEU A 37 -3.55 -22.55 -6.87
C LEU A 37 -3.10 -21.11 -6.57
N LEU A 38 -3.95 -20.30 -5.95
CA LEU A 38 -3.66 -18.90 -5.65
C LEU A 38 -3.01 -18.69 -4.27
N SER A 39 -3.14 -19.68 -3.38
CA SER A 39 -2.65 -19.60 -1.99
C SER A 39 -1.18 -19.98 -1.83
N ALA A 40 -0.56 -20.66 -2.80
CA ALA A 40 0.82 -21.13 -2.67
C ALA A 40 1.90 -20.09 -3.04
N ASP A 41 1.55 -19.02 -3.76
CA ASP A 41 2.54 -18.05 -4.29
C ASP A 41 2.53 -16.69 -3.55
N LEU A 42 1.50 -16.41 -2.74
CA LEU A 42 1.38 -15.10 -2.06
C LEU A 42 2.09 -15.01 -0.70
N ALA A 43 2.59 -16.14 -0.17
CA ALA A 43 3.24 -16.16 1.16
C ALA A 43 4.70 -15.65 1.16
N ALA A 44 5.26 -15.28 0.01
CA ALA A 44 6.68 -14.94 -0.14
C ALA A 44 6.96 -13.53 -0.69
N LEU A 45 6.02 -12.59 -0.57
CA LEU A 45 6.40 -11.18 -0.60
C LEU A 45 6.92 -10.82 0.80
N PRO A 46 8.21 -10.52 0.99
CA PRO A 46 8.59 -9.78 2.18
C PRO A 46 7.80 -8.47 2.11
N ALA A 47 6.82 -8.30 2.99
CA ALA A 47 6.31 -6.99 3.37
C ALA A 47 7.39 -6.24 4.18
N GLY A 48 8.63 -6.28 3.67
CA GLY A 48 9.77 -5.58 4.21
C GLY A 48 9.64 -4.14 3.75
N SER A 49 9.41 -3.25 4.69
CA SER A 49 9.72 -1.84 4.51
C SER A 49 11.25 -1.73 4.32
N HIS A 50 11.73 -1.99 3.09
CA HIS A 50 13.13 -2.21 2.70
C HIS A 50 14.02 -0.96 2.74
N HIS A 51 13.84 -0.08 3.72
CA HIS A 51 14.67 1.13 3.87
C HIS A 51 15.43 1.14 5.20
N GLU A 52 15.27 0.12 6.04
CA GLU A 52 16.09 -0.05 7.25
C GLU A 52 17.52 -0.42 6.86
N GLY A 53 18.50 0.33 7.36
CA GLY A 53 19.90 0.12 7.03
C GLY A 53 20.34 0.74 5.70
N GLU A 54 19.64 1.76 5.21
CA GLU A 54 20.07 2.57 4.07
C GLU A 54 20.46 3.99 4.50
N ILE A 55 21.38 4.61 3.75
CA ILE A 55 21.67 6.04 3.86
C ILE A 55 20.68 6.80 2.98
N VAL A 56 19.87 7.64 3.60
CA VAL A 56 18.90 8.51 2.94
C VAL A 56 19.34 9.97 3.06
N GLN A 57 19.02 10.78 2.04
CA GLN A 57 19.18 12.23 2.13
C GLN A 57 17.92 12.83 2.72
N GLY A 58 18.09 13.55 3.82
CA GLY A 58 17.00 14.20 4.53
C GLY A 58 17.18 15.71 4.61
N THR A 59 16.08 16.44 4.47
CA THR A 59 16.04 17.89 4.66
C THR A 59 15.56 18.21 6.06
N ILE A 60 16.31 19.01 6.80
CA ILE A 60 15.93 19.39 8.17
C ILE A 60 14.70 20.28 8.11
N VAL A 61 13.58 19.79 8.65
CA VAL A 61 12.34 20.55 8.73
C VAL A 61 12.30 21.38 10.00
N LYS A 62 12.82 20.84 11.11
CA LYS A 62 12.78 21.50 12.41
C LYS A 62 13.88 21.02 13.34
N VAL A 63 14.48 21.94 14.07
CA VAL A 63 15.43 21.65 15.15
C VAL A 63 14.76 21.99 16.48
N THR A 64 14.64 21.02 17.38
CA THR A 64 14.19 21.23 18.77
C THR A 64 15.38 21.22 19.71
N ASP A 65 15.19 21.41 21.01
CA ASP A 65 16.27 21.35 22.01
C ASP A 65 16.84 19.94 22.22
N THR A 66 16.05 18.90 21.95
CA THR A 66 16.41 17.49 22.19
C THR A 66 16.62 16.71 20.89
N ASP A 67 15.78 16.99 19.88
CA ASP A 67 15.73 16.23 18.63
C ASP A 67 15.62 17.12 17.39
N VAL A 68 16.06 16.59 16.25
CA VAL A 68 15.96 17.23 14.95
C VAL A 68 15.05 16.39 14.07
N LEU A 69 14.02 17.03 13.53
CA LEU A 69 13.10 16.45 12.57
C LEU A 69 13.67 16.66 11.16
N VAL A 70 13.70 15.58 10.40
CA VAL A 70 14.28 15.54 9.07
C VAL A 70 13.31 14.82 8.14
N ASP A 71 12.93 15.49 7.06
CA ASP A 71 12.11 14.90 6.01
C ASP A 71 13.01 14.15 5.03
N VAL A 72 12.82 12.84 4.92
CA VAL A 72 13.61 11.93 4.08
C VAL A 72 12.79 11.41 2.89
N GLY A 73 11.63 12.01 2.60
CA GLY A 73 10.74 11.56 1.53
C GLY A 73 10.10 10.18 1.77
N LEU A 74 10.11 9.71 3.01
CA LEU A 74 9.48 8.47 3.43
C LEU A 74 8.07 8.75 3.97
N LYS A 75 7.43 7.70 4.50
CA LYS A 75 6.07 7.78 5.05
C LYS A 75 5.99 8.58 6.36
N SER A 76 7.13 8.71 7.06
CA SER A 76 7.26 9.37 8.35
C SER A 76 8.49 10.29 8.35
N GLU A 77 8.45 11.30 9.21
CA GLU A 77 9.61 12.15 9.46
C GLU A 77 10.66 11.37 10.26
N GLY A 78 11.93 11.62 9.93
CA GLY A 78 13.07 11.13 10.66
C GLY A 78 13.34 11.96 11.89
N VAL A 79 13.55 11.29 13.02
CA VAL A 79 13.95 11.91 14.28
C VAL A 79 15.39 11.48 14.58
N VAL A 80 16.25 12.48 14.67
CA VAL A 80 17.65 12.31 15.03
C VAL A 80 17.92 13.10 16.31
N PRO A 81 18.56 12.52 17.33
CA PRO A 81 18.89 13.25 18.54
C PRO A 81 19.86 14.39 18.23
N LEU A 82 19.62 15.57 18.78
CA LEU A 82 20.40 16.78 18.52
C LEU A 82 21.89 16.61 18.86
N GLY A 83 22.22 15.68 19.76
CA GLY A 83 23.59 15.28 20.08
C GLY A 83 24.41 14.83 18.88
N GLU A 84 23.79 14.21 17.87
CA GLU A 84 24.45 13.73 16.64
C GLU A 84 24.86 14.87 15.70
N PHE A 85 24.21 16.04 15.83
CA PHE A 85 24.49 17.22 15.02
C PHE A 85 25.46 18.22 15.66
N LYS A 86 25.80 18.01 16.94
CA LYS A 86 26.81 18.77 17.65
C LYS A 86 28.20 18.31 17.24
N SER A 87 29.06 19.26 16.90
CA SER A 87 30.50 19.01 16.71
C SER A 87 31.19 18.77 18.06
N GLN A 88 32.47 18.37 18.04
CA GLN A 88 33.31 18.21 19.24
C GLN A 88 33.37 19.51 20.09
N ASP A 89 33.25 20.67 19.46
CA ASP A 89 33.21 21.98 20.11
C ASP A 89 31.82 22.38 20.64
N GLY A 90 30.82 21.49 20.55
CA GLY A 90 29.44 21.75 20.99
C GLY A 90 28.61 22.65 20.07
N THR A 91 29.18 23.08 18.94
CA THR A 91 28.48 23.90 17.94
C THR A 91 27.57 23.02 17.08
N LEU A 92 26.32 23.45 16.89
CA LEU A 92 25.39 22.81 15.95
C LEU A 92 25.82 23.10 14.51
N THR A 93 25.99 22.04 13.73
CA THR A 93 26.49 22.13 12.34
C THR A 93 25.39 22.17 11.29
N VAL A 94 24.13 22.29 11.71
CA VAL A 94 22.97 22.18 10.84
C VAL A 94 21.90 23.21 11.17
N ALA A 95 21.15 23.65 10.15
CA ALA A 95 20.02 24.56 10.27
C ALA A 95 18.77 23.99 9.56
N PRO A 96 17.55 24.46 9.89
CA PRO A 96 16.36 24.11 9.12
C PRO A 96 16.51 24.54 7.65
N GLY A 97 16.26 23.61 6.74
CA GLY A 97 16.47 23.75 5.30
C GLY A 97 17.76 23.12 4.78
N ASP A 98 18.69 22.71 5.66
CA ASP A 98 19.88 21.96 5.23
C ASP A 98 19.54 20.53 4.84
N VAL A 99 20.26 20.01 3.84
CA VAL A 99 20.18 18.61 3.41
C VAL A 99 21.35 17.85 4.01
N VAL A 100 21.06 16.76 4.72
CA VAL A 100 22.03 15.91 5.41
C VAL A 100 21.79 14.44 5.06
N ALA A 101 22.87 13.69 4.90
CA ALA A 101 22.80 12.23 4.76
C ALA A 101 22.65 11.60 6.15
N LEU A 102 21.67 10.71 6.28
CA LEU A 102 21.30 10.06 7.54
C LEU A 102 21.10 8.57 7.31
N TRP A 103 21.47 7.77 8.30
CA TRP A 103 21.31 6.34 8.28
C TRP A 103 19.98 5.96 8.92
N VAL A 104 19.17 5.16 8.24
CA VAL A 104 17.93 4.63 8.79
C VAL A 104 18.24 3.48 9.74
N GLU A 105 18.07 3.70 11.05
CA GLU A 105 18.28 2.64 12.04
C GLU A 105 17.07 1.70 12.12
N ARG A 106 15.88 2.27 12.23
CA ARG A 106 14.62 1.55 12.40
C ARG A 106 13.44 2.48 12.15
N PHE A 107 12.33 1.92 11.69
CA PHE A 107 11.03 2.59 11.70
C PHE A 107 10.30 2.33 13.02
N ASP A 108 9.93 3.39 13.73
CA ASP A 108 9.09 3.29 14.92
C ASP A 108 7.64 3.62 14.54
N GLU A 109 6.89 2.59 14.12
CA GLU A 109 5.48 2.73 13.70
C GLU A 109 4.56 3.11 14.86
N GLN A 110 4.97 2.88 16.12
CA GLN A 110 4.17 3.21 17.29
C GLN A 110 4.20 4.72 17.57
N GLU A 111 5.38 5.33 17.47
CA GLU A 111 5.53 6.79 17.58
C GLU A 111 5.31 7.53 16.25
N GLY A 112 5.25 6.80 15.14
CA GLY A 112 5.11 7.38 13.80
C GLY A 112 6.37 8.10 13.31
N ALA A 113 7.53 7.77 13.89
CA ALA A 113 8.81 8.42 13.64
C ALA A 113 9.85 7.41 13.15
N ILE A 114 10.82 7.88 12.37
CA ILE A 114 11.93 7.04 11.90
C ILE A 114 13.16 7.37 12.72
N ARG A 115 13.77 6.37 13.36
CA ARG A 115 15.04 6.58 14.07
C ARG A 115 16.16 6.69 13.05
N LEU A 116 16.79 7.86 13.02
CA LEU A 116 17.88 8.17 12.12
C LEU A 116 19.16 8.49 12.92
N SER A 117 20.32 8.15 12.36
CA SER A 117 21.63 8.49 12.95
C SER A 117 22.53 9.16 11.92
N ARG A 118 23.16 10.26 12.32
CA ARG A 118 24.13 10.96 11.48
C ARG A 118 25.50 10.29 11.57
N GLN A 119 25.89 9.83 12.76
CA GLN A 119 27.18 9.18 12.95
C GLN A 119 27.31 7.91 12.10
N LYS A 120 26.25 7.08 12.05
CA LYS A 120 26.22 5.88 11.21
C LYS A 120 26.25 6.16 9.72
N ALA A 121 25.78 7.33 9.28
CA ALA A 121 25.85 7.73 7.87
C ALA A 121 27.26 8.16 7.43
N ALA A 122 28.14 8.47 8.39
CA ALA A 122 29.51 8.92 8.15
C ALA A 122 30.56 7.81 8.35
N GLU A 123 30.14 6.59 8.73
CA GLU A 123 31.00 5.42 8.95
C GLU A 123 31.38 4.71 7.65
#